data_AF-E3NUI8-F1
#
_entry.id   AF-E3NUI8-F1
#
_cell.length_a   1.000
_cell.length_b   1.000
_cell.length_c   1.000
_cell.angle_alpha   90.00
_cell.angle_beta   90.00
_cell.angle_gamma   90.00
#
_symmetry.space_group_name_H-M   'P 1'
#
loop_
_entity.id
_entity.type
_entity.pdbx_description
1 polymer ?
#
loop_
_entity_poly.entity_id
_entity_poly.type
_entity_poly.pdbx_seq_one_letter_code
_entity_poly.pdbx_strand_id
1 'polypeptide(L)'
;FEVRFAPGHTPGHVIFYNAKYGVLWTGDVLFKGSIGRTDFPKGNHQQLLDSIQRECFTLPDETQFISGHGPMSTIGFEKQHNPFVASKAG
;
A
#
# COMPACT_ATOMS: atom_id res chain seq x y z
N PHE A 1 2.31 3.13 -17.06
CA PHE A 1 2.27 2.98 -15.60
C PHE A 1 3.56 3.53 -15.04
N GLU A 2 3.48 4.23 -13.91
CA GLU A 2 4.65 4.54 -13.07
C GLU A 2 4.91 3.32 -12.17
N VAL A 3 6.15 2.84 -12.15
CA VAL A 3 6.56 1.71 -11.30
C VAL A 3 7.17 2.28 -10.03
N ARG A 4 6.69 1.82 -8.87
CA ARG A 4 7.15 2.26 -7.55
C ARG A 4 7.66 1.07 -6.75
N PHE A 5 8.82 1.23 -6.13
CA PHE A 5 9.47 0.16 -5.36
C PHE A 5 8.99 0.16 -3.91
N ALA A 6 8.26 -0.89 -3.54
CA ALA A 6 7.53 -0.99 -2.28
C ALA A 6 7.85 -2.30 -1.54
N PRO A 7 9.13 -2.55 -1.17
CA PRO A 7 9.53 -3.77 -0.49
C PRO A 7 8.94 -3.88 0.91
N GLY A 8 8.96 -5.10 1.46
CA GLY A 8 8.60 -5.38 2.85
C GLY A 8 7.78 -6.64 2.98
N HIS A 9 6.72 -6.80 2.17
CA HIS A 9 6.06 -8.11 2.00
C HIS A 9 7.03 -9.11 1.35
N THR A 10 7.70 -8.68 0.27
CA THR A 10 8.87 -9.34 -0.29
C THR A 10 9.95 -8.31 -0.64
N PRO A 11 11.24 -8.70 -0.80
CA PRO A 11 12.31 -7.74 -1.10
C PRO A 11 12.21 -7.07 -2.47
N GLY A 12 11.53 -7.69 -3.43
CA GLY A 12 11.45 -7.24 -4.82
C GLY A 12 10.09 -6.64 -5.20
N HIS A 13 9.24 -6.34 -4.22
CA HIS A 13 7.86 -5.93 -4.50
C HIS A 13 7.80 -4.55 -5.16
N VAL A 14 6.99 -4.43 -6.20
CA VAL A 14 6.69 -3.18 -6.90
C VAL A 14 5.19 -2.99 -7.04
N ILE A 15 4.76 -1.74 -7.05
CA ILE A 15 3.38 -1.34 -7.30
C ILE A 15 3.31 -0.50 -8.57
N PHE A 16 2.16 -0.54 -9.25
CA PHE A 16 1.96 0.16 -10.52
C PHE A 16 0.93 1.26 -10.36
N TYR A 17 1.31 2.50 -10.60
CA TYR A 17 0.40 3.63 -10.54
C TYR A 17 0.02 4.12 -11.95
N ASN A 18 -1.25 4.46 -12.12
CA ASN A 18 -1.76 5.11 -13.33
C ASN A 18 -2.43 6.44 -12.98
N ALA A 19 -1.69 7.54 -13.10
CA ALA A 19 -2.18 8.88 -12.82
C ALA A 19 -3.38 9.30 -13.68
N LYS A 20 -3.45 8.85 -14.95
CA LYS A 20 -4.55 9.20 -15.86
C LYS A 20 -5.90 8.68 -15.36
N TYR A 21 -5.91 7.52 -14.71
CA TYR A 21 -7.13 6.87 -14.22
C TYR A 21 -7.28 6.91 -12.71
N GLY A 22 -6.30 7.42 -11.97
CA GLY A 22 -6.32 7.44 -10.50
C GLY A 22 -6.38 6.04 -9.88
N VAL A 23 -5.68 5.06 -10.48
CA VAL A 23 -5.67 3.66 -10.03
C VAL A 23 -4.26 3.19 -9.68
N LEU A 24 -4.13 2.51 -8.55
CA LEU A 24 -2.91 1.87 -8.06
C LEU A 24 -3.07 0.36 -7.94
N TRP A 25 -2.17 -0.43 -8.53
CA TRP A 25 -2.10 -1.87 -8.28
C TRP A 25 -1.08 -2.13 -7.17
N THR A 26 -1.56 -2.54 -5.99
CA THR A 26 -0.71 -2.69 -4.79
C THR A 26 -0.19 -4.10 -4.59
N GLY A 27 -0.75 -5.10 -5.27
CA GLY A 27 -0.48 -6.51 -4.96
C GLY A 27 -0.71 -6.76 -3.47
N ASP A 28 0.29 -7.36 -2.81
CA ASP A 28 0.23 -7.67 -1.38
C ASP A 28 0.96 -6.65 -0.49
N VAL A 29 1.02 -5.37 -0.91
CA VAL A 29 1.55 -4.28 -0.07
C VAL A 29 0.46 -3.70 0.83
N LEU A 30 -0.67 -3.28 0.25
CA LEU A 30 -1.77 -2.62 0.94
C LEU A 30 -3.11 -3.27 0.57
N PHE A 31 -3.93 -3.56 1.58
CA PHE A 31 -5.27 -4.12 1.44
C PHE A 31 -6.29 -3.19 2.09
N LYS A 32 -7.58 -3.41 1.81
CA LYS A 32 -8.65 -2.72 2.55
C LYS A 32 -8.62 -3.10 4.04
N GLY A 33 -8.25 -2.15 4.89
CA GLY A 33 -8.14 -2.33 6.35
C GLY A 33 -7.02 -3.27 6.81
N SER A 34 -6.05 -3.59 5.94
CA SER A 34 -4.92 -4.48 6.29
C SER A 34 -3.69 -4.21 5.42
N ILE A 35 -2.59 -4.93 5.64
CA ILE A 35 -1.33 -4.86 4.88
C ILE A 35 -0.78 -6.27 4.60
N GLY A 36 0.19 -6.36 3.70
CA GLY A 36 0.96 -7.59 3.44
C GLY A 36 1.51 -8.26 4.70
N ARG A 37 1.48 -9.58 4.76
CA ARG A 37 2.20 -10.33 5.80
C ARG A 37 3.71 -10.20 5.62
N THR A 38 4.48 -10.22 6.70
CA THR A 38 5.95 -10.07 6.66
C THR A 38 6.68 -11.13 7.47
N ASP A 39 5.99 -12.18 7.88
CA ASP A 39 6.49 -13.28 8.73
C ASP A 39 7.13 -14.43 7.93
N PHE A 40 7.18 -14.33 6.60
CA PHE A 40 7.89 -15.26 5.74
C PHE A 40 9.36 -14.84 5.56
N PRO A 41 10.25 -15.76 5.13
CA PRO A 41 11.65 -15.43 4.90
C PRO A 41 11.82 -14.21 4.01
N LYS A 42 12.68 -13.28 4.46
CA LYS A 42 12.97 -11.97 3.83
C LYS A 42 11.81 -10.96 3.85
N GLY A 43 10.71 -11.26 4.55
CA GLY A 43 9.73 -10.24 4.92
C GLY A 43 10.30 -9.27 5.95
N ASN A 44 9.88 -8.00 5.89
CA ASN A 44 10.29 -6.95 6.81
C ASN A 44 9.12 -6.00 7.08
N HIS A 45 8.60 -6.03 8.31
CA HIS A 45 7.42 -5.28 8.72
C HIS A 45 7.63 -3.76 8.63
N GLN A 46 8.70 -3.25 9.24
CA GLN A 46 8.97 -1.81 9.23
C GLN A 46 9.16 -1.30 7.80
N GLN A 47 9.89 -2.05 6.97
CA GLN A 47 10.10 -1.71 5.57
C GLN A 47 8.78 -1.66 4.79
N LEU A 48 7.83 -2.56 5.08
CA LEU A 48 6.51 -2.53 4.47
C LEU A 48 5.73 -1.25 4.85
N LEU A 49 5.74 -0.89 6.14
CA LEU A 49 5.10 0.34 6.62
C LEU A 49 5.71 1.59 5.95
N ASP A 50 7.04 1.66 5.90
CA ASP A 50 7.76 2.77 5.26
C ASP A 50 7.47 2.86 3.76
N SER A 51 7.38 1.71 3.09
CA SER A 51 6.98 1.63 1.67
C SER A 51 5.55 2.14 1.45
N ILE A 52 4.60 1.78 2.30
CA ILE A 52 3.22 2.28 2.18
C ILE A 52 3.17 3.80 2.35
N GLN A 53 3.86 4.33 3.36
CA GLN A 53 3.90 5.78 3.60
C GLN A 53 4.51 6.54 2.43
N ARG A 54 5.65 6.08 1.95
CA ARG A 54 6.42 6.73 0.88
C ARG A 54 5.77 6.61 -0.49
N GLU A 55 5.23 5.43 -0.83
CA GLU A 55 4.80 5.11 -2.20
C GLU A 55 3.29 5.13 -2.40
N CYS A 56 2.50 4.78 -1.38
CA CYS A 56 1.04 4.78 -1.47
C CYS A 56 0.45 6.08 -0.93
N PHE A 57 0.88 6.54 0.25
CA PHE A 57 0.24 7.67 0.94
C PHE A 57 0.69 9.05 0.44
N THR A 58 1.65 9.09 -0.47
CA THR A 58 2.00 10.30 -1.23
C THR A 58 1.06 10.58 -2.41
N LEU A 59 0.15 9.64 -2.72
CA LEU A 59 -0.84 9.79 -3.79
C LEU A 59 -2.08 10.58 -3.35
N PRO A 60 -2.86 11.12 -4.32
CA PRO A 60 -4.16 11.74 -4.05
C PRO A 60 -5.11 10.79 -3.33
N ASP A 61 -5.93 11.31 -2.42
CA ASP A 61 -6.79 10.53 -1.53
C ASP A 61 -7.88 9.76 -2.29
N GLU A 62 -8.33 10.30 -3.42
CA GLU A 62 -9.30 9.69 -4.33
C GLU A 62 -8.72 8.51 -5.14
N THR A 63 -7.41 8.29 -5.10
CA THR A 63 -6.77 7.17 -5.79
C THR A 63 -7.34 5.86 -5.29
N GLN A 64 -7.98 5.10 -6.19
CA GLN A 64 -8.44 3.75 -5.90
C GLN A 64 -7.28 2.77 -6.01
N PHE A 65 -7.29 1.71 -5.23
CA PHE A 65 -6.32 0.63 -5.41
C PHE A 65 -6.95 -0.74 -5.59
N ILE A 66 -6.27 -1.54 -6.41
CA ILE A 66 -6.54 -2.95 -6.66
C ILE A 66 -5.45 -3.74 -5.95
N SER A 67 -5.82 -4.43 -4.88
CA SER A 67 -4.94 -5.32 -4.15
C SER A 67 -4.85 -6.70 -4.80
N GLY A 68 -3.82 -7.47 -4.42
CA GLY A 68 -3.69 -8.86 -4.84
C GLY A 68 -4.80 -9.76 -4.29
N HIS A 69 -5.38 -9.35 -3.15
CA HIS A 69 -6.40 -10.10 -2.43
C HIS A 69 -7.45 -9.16 -1.82
N GLY A 70 -8.68 -9.65 -1.70
CA GLY A 70 -9.78 -8.91 -1.08
C GLY A 70 -10.35 -7.78 -1.95
N PRO A 71 -11.24 -6.94 -1.38
CA PRO A 71 -11.91 -5.86 -2.11
C PRO A 71 -11.01 -4.63 -2.30
N MET A 72 -11.37 -3.82 -3.30
CA MET A 72 -10.77 -2.49 -3.53
C MET A 72 -11.09 -1.50 -2.39
N SER A 73 -10.25 -0.46 -2.28
CA SER A 73 -10.42 0.69 -1.39
C SER A 73 -9.76 1.95 -1.99
N THR A 74 -9.67 3.04 -1.24
CA THR A 74 -8.96 4.28 -1.65
C THR A 74 -7.82 4.63 -0.72
N ILE A 75 -6.82 5.35 -1.22
CA ILE A 75 -5.69 5.84 -0.42
C ILE A 75 -6.16 6.69 0.75
N GLY A 76 -7.12 7.61 0.54
CA GLY A 76 -7.68 8.45 1.59
C GLY A 76 -8.38 7.65 2.69
N PHE A 77 -9.13 6.60 2.32
CA PHE A 77 -9.80 5.75 3.30
C PHE A 77 -8.78 5.02 4.18
N GLU A 78 -7.72 4.45 3.59
CA GLU A 78 -6.69 3.72 4.34
C GLU A 78 -5.82 4.64 5.21
N LYS A 79 -5.53 5.87 4.76
CA LYS A 79 -4.83 6.88 5.58
C LYS A 79 -5.56 7.17 6.90
N GLN A 80 -6.89 7.12 6.89
CA GLN A 80 -7.72 7.45 8.03
C GLN A 80 -8.06 6.23 8.90
N HIS A 81 -8.26 5.05 8.28
CA HIS A 81 -8.90 3.92 8.96
C HIS A 81 -8.04 2.65 9.04
N ASN A 82 -6.95 2.55 8.28
CA ASN A 82 -6.15 1.33 8.29
C ASN A 82 -5.40 1.18 9.63
N PRO A 83 -5.65 0.12 10.42
CA PRO A 83 -5.13 0.02 11.78
C PRO A 83 -3.59 -0.13 11.87
N PHE A 84 -2.93 -0.41 10.74
CA PHE A 84 -1.48 -0.61 10.66
C PHE A 84 -0.72 0.66 10.27
N VAL A 85 -1.33 1.54 9.46
CA VAL A 85 -0.63 2.67 8.81
C VAL A 85 -1.35 4.01 8.93
N ALA A 86 -2.61 4.04 9.40
CA ALA A 86 -3.29 5.30 9.66
C ALA A 86 -2.53 6.08 10.73
N SER A 87 -2.40 7.39 10.53
CA SER A 87 -1.81 8.26 11.54
C SER A 87 -2.71 8.20 12.77
N LYS A 88 -2.24 7.62 13.87
CA LYS A 88 -2.94 7.75 15.16
C LYS A 88 -3.00 9.24 15.44
N ALA A 89 -4.20 9.81 15.50
CA ALA A 89 -4.39 11.14 16.04
C ALA A 89 -3.77 11.12 17.45
N GLY A 90 -2.64 11.81 17.60
CA GLY A 90 -2.05 12.15 18.89
C GLY A 90 -2.79 13.34 19.48
#